data_AF-A0A522I3Z8-F1
#
_entry.id   AF-A0A522I3Z8-F1
#
_cell.length_a   1.000
_cell.length_b   1.000
_cell.length_c   1.000
_cell.angle_alpha   90.00
_cell.angle_beta   90.00
_cell.angle_gamma   90.00
#
_symmetry.space_group_name_H-M   'P 1'
#
loop_
_entity.id
_entity.type
_entity.pdbx_description
1 polymer ?
#
loop_
_entity_poly.entity_id
_entity_poly.type
_entity_poly.pdbx_seq_one_letter_code
_entity_poly.pdbx_strand_id
1 'polypeptide(L)'
;MKIHAYEAITLAAKTRGGSSASAVRTALSALLTLSVAACASVPSSPVPDLQHQAQALQTRRLDDPGLVAAEARLHLPTSADVTWTPDRVTVAAWYFDPTLAQARDTAQRAEADAALAAQRANPTLQLSPEKAISGLDVASPWTIGASLLLPLLHPGESAARRDIAAAHTEQARDRAALAVWRSRARAVTALREVLLARRAQALAQTVAIAQASYLDGVRRRVAAGASSRDAELAAELAAQGAAADLA
;
A
#
# COMPACT_ATOMS: atom_id res chain seq x y z
N MET A 1 25.51 81.20 -23.05
CA MET A 1 24.63 80.15 -22.51
C MET A 1 25.47 79.31 -21.55
N LYS A 2 25.03 79.17 -20.29
CA LYS A 2 25.86 78.83 -19.13
C LYS A 2 26.37 77.38 -19.15
N ILE A 3 27.64 77.21 -18.81
CA ILE A 3 28.26 75.94 -18.40
C ILE A 3 28.21 75.94 -16.86
N HIS A 4 27.58 74.94 -16.26
CA HIS A 4 27.67 74.69 -14.82
C HIS A 4 28.08 73.23 -14.55
N ALA A 5 29.00 73.12 -13.59
CA ALA A 5 29.64 71.93 -13.06
C ALA A 5 28.65 70.93 -12.47
N TYR A 6 29.01 69.64 -12.53
CA TYR A 6 28.39 68.59 -11.73
C TYR A 6 29.39 68.16 -10.65
N GLU A 7 29.03 68.40 -9.39
CA GLU A 7 29.81 68.01 -8.21
C GLU A 7 29.82 66.50 -8.03
N ALA A 8 31.00 65.97 -7.73
CA ALA A 8 31.20 64.60 -7.29
C ALA A 8 30.98 64.51 -5.76
N ILE A 9 29.91 63.84 -5.34
CA ILE A 9 29.70 63.49 -3.93
C ILE A 9 30.63 62.33 -3.59
N THR A 10 31.75 62.63 -2.93
CA THR A 10 32.66 61.64 -2.35
C THR A 10 32.17 61.28 -0.95
N LEU A 11 31.53 60.12 -0.82
CA LEU A 11 31.15 59.55 0.48
C LEU A 11 32.37 58.81 1.07
N ALA A 12 33.10 59.50 1.95
CA ALA A 12 34.17 58.92 2.74
C ALA A 12 33.59 58.02 3.85
N ALA A 13 33.57 56.70 3.63
CA ALA A 13 33.24 55.73 4.65
C ALA A 13 34.41 55.58 5.66
N LYS A 14 34.25 56.19 6.83
CA LYS A 14 35.14 56.07 7.98
C LYS A 14 35.04 54.65 8.57
N THR A 15 35.98 53.78 8.21
CA THR A 15 36.13 52.45 8.82
C THR A 15 36.73 52.59 10.22
N ARG A 16 35.89 52.46 11.27
CA ARG A 16 36.40 52.16 12.62
C ARG A 16 36.69 50.66 12.71
N GLY A 17 37.97 50.34 12.84
CA GLY A 17 38.46 48.99 13.07
C GLY A 17 38.08 48.43 14.43
N GLY A 18 38.02 47.09 14.50
CA GLY A 18 38.03 46.33 15.75
C GLY A 18 36.65 45.93 16.29
N SER A 19 35.90 45.06 15.59
CA SER A 19 34.88 44.13 16.13
C SER A 19 34.03 43.46 15.02
N SER A 20 34.19 43.86 13.75
CA SER A 20 33.34 43.38 12.65
C SER A 20 33.58 41.90 12.27
N ALA A 21 34.83 41.45 12.30
CA ALA A 21 35.17 40.07 11.91
C ALA A 21 34.59 39.01 12.86
N SER A 22 34.47 39.30 14.16
CA SER A 22 33.88 38.38 15.14
C SER A 22 32.36 38.29 14.94
N ALA A 23 31.69 39.44 14.76
CA ALA A 23 30.24 39.50 14.56
C ALA A 23 29.80 38.83 13.24
N VAL A 24 30.56 39.00 12.16
CA VAL A 24 30.32 38.34 10.88
C VAL A 24 30.53 36.83 10.98
N ARG A 25 31.58 36.37 11.67
CA ARG A 25 31.82 34.93 11.88
C ARG A 25 30.73 34.28 12.73
N THR A 26 30.26 34.93 13.80
CA THR A 26 29.15 34.41 14.61
C THR A 26 27.84 34.36 13.83
N ALA A 27 27.56 35.37 12.99
CA ALA A 27 26.36 35.38 12.15
C ALA A 27 26.40 34.28 11.07
N LEU A 28 27.54 34.07 10.43
CA LEU A 28 27.72 32.99 9.45
C LEU A 28 27.60 31.60 10.11
N SER A 29 28.16 31.45 11.32
CA SER A 29 28.08 30.21 12.09
C SER A 29 26.64 29.89 12.48
N ALA A 30 25.89 30.90 12.96
CA ALA A 30 24.49 30.75 13.31
C ALA A 30 23.62 30.40 12.09
N LEU A 31 23.84 31.08 10.95
CA LEU A 31 23.14 30.80 9.70
C LEU A 31 23.43 29.37 9.20
N LEU A 32 24.68 28.93 9.29
CA LEU A 32 25.07 27.57 8.92
C LEU A 32 24.40 26.53 9.83
N THR A 33 24.42 26.71 11.15
CA THR A 33 23.74 25.79 12.08
C THR A 33 22.23 25.74 11.86
N LEU A 34 21.60 26.88 11.51
CA LEU A 34 20.17 26.94 11.22
C LEU A 34 19.84 26.22 9.91
N SER A 35 20.70 26.33 8.90
CA SER A 35 20.53 25.65 7.60
C SER A 35 20.70 24.14 7.69
N VAL A 36 21.62 23.64 8.53
CA VAL A 36 21.81 22.19 8.74
C VAL A 36 20.66 21.58 9.56
N ALA A 37 20.08 22.33 10.50
CA ALA A 37 18.91 21.89 11.27
C ALA A 37 17.61 21.83 10.45
N ALA A 38 17.57 22.47 9.27
CA ALA A 38 16.39 22.48 8.39
C ALA A 38 16.30 21.27 7.44
N CYS A 39 17.30 20.39 7.42
CA CYS A 39 17.23 19.16 6.64
C CYS A 39 16.27 18.15 7.31
N ALA A 40 15.09 17.97 6.71
CA ALA A 40 14.16 16.92 7.12
C ALA A 40 14.76 15.54 6.77
N SER A 41 15.20 14.79 7.78
CA SER A 41 15.61 13.39 7.60
C SER A 41 14.38 12.51 7.47
N VAL A 42 14.21 11.84 6.33
CA VAL A 42 13.20 10.79 6.19
C VAL A 42 13.73 9.54 6.89
N PRO A 43 13.05 9.00 7.93
CA PRO A 43 13.48 7.76 8.55
C PRO A 43 13.44 6.63 7.52
N SER A 44 14.52 5.86 7.42
CA SER A 44 14.54 4.66 6.59
C SER A 44 13.59 3.63 7.18
N SER A 45 12.54 3.25 6.44
CA SER A 45 11.70 2.12 6.84
C SER A 45 12.55 0.85 6.85
N PRO A 46 12.51 0.05 7.94
CA PRO A 46 13.22 -1.22 7.99
C PRO A 46 12.74 -2.17 6.89
N VAL A 47 13.65 -3.02 6.40
CA VAL A 47 13.33 -4.09 5.44
C VAL A 47 12.26 -5.00 6.07
N PRO A 48 11.19 -5.34 5.34
CA PRO A 48 10.13 -6.17 5.90
C PRO A 48 10.65 -7.56 6.29
N ASP A 49 10.38 -7.96 7.53
CA ASP A 49 10.63 -9.32 8.02
C ASP A 49 9.54 -10.27 7.51
N LEU A 50 9.89 -11.08 6.51
CA LEU A 50 8.95 -12.00 5.85
C LEU A 50 8.48 -13.11 6.79
N GLN A 51 9.32 -13.57 7.72
CA GLN A 51 8.99 -14.61 8.67
C GLN A 51 7.94 -14.10 9.66
N HIS A 52 8.14 -12.89 10.19
CA HIS A 52 7.16 -12.25 11.06
C HIS A 52 5.82 -12.01 10.33
N GLN A 53 5.86 -11.58 9.06
CA GLN A 53 4.64 -11.41 8.26
C GLN A 53 3.91 -12.74 8.00
N ALA A 54 4.64 -13.81 7.71
CA ALA A 54 4.06 -15.14 7.52
C ALA A 54 3.38 -15.65 8.80
N GLN A 55 4.03 -15.46 9.95
CA GLN A 55 3.45 -15.80 11.26
C GLN A 55 2.18 -15.00 11.53
N ALA A 56 2.21 -13.68 11.29
CA ALA A 56 1.04 -12.82 11.45
C ALA A 56 -0.15 -13.23 10.54
N LEU A 57 0.13 -13.78 9.35
CA LEU A 57 -0.89 -14.35 8.47
C LEU A 57 -1.46 -15.66 9.03
N GLN A 58 -0.62 -16.52 9.59
CA GLN A 58 -1.02 -17.81 10.17
C GLN A 58 -1.85 -17.66 11.45
N THR A 59 -1.60 -16.62 12.24
CA THR A 59 -2.32 -16.32 13.49
C THR A 59 -3.66 -15.65 13.27
N ARG A 60 -4.06 -15.34 12.03
CA ARG A 60 -5.37 -14.75 11.75
C ARG A 60 -6.47 -15.70 12.18
N ARG A 61 -7.40 -15.16 12.97
CA ARG A 61 -8.55 -15.89 13.48
C ARG A 61 -9.78 -14.99 13.41
N LEU A 62 -10.93 -15.61 13.25
CA LEU A 62 -12.20 -14.89 13.18
C LEU A 62 -12.72 -14.43 14.57
N ASP A 63 -12.02 -14.77 15.64
CA ASP A 63 -12.25 -14.33 17.01
C ASP A 63 -11.22 -13.27 17.49
N ASP A 64 -10.45 -12.69 16.55
CA ASP A 64 -9.49 -11.62 16.84
C ASP A 64 -10.19 -10.44 17.54
N PRO A 65 -9.71 -9.97 18.70
CA PRO A 65 -10.36 -8.89 19.45
C PRO A 65 -10.45 -7.58 18.65
N GLY A 66 -9.52 -7.33 17.72
CA GLY A 66 -9.57 -6.18 16.82
C GLY A 66 -10.68 -6.29 15.78
N LEU A 67 -11.00 -7.50 15.33
CA LEU A 67 -12.17 -7.75 14.48
C LEU A 67 -13.46 -7.51 15.26
N VAL A 68 -13.57 -8.02 16.49
CA VAL A 68 -14.74 -7.80 17.36
C VAL A 68 -14.98 -6.30 17.60
N ALA A 69 -13.90 -5.53 17.82
CA ALA A 69 -14.00 -4.08 17.93
C ALA A 69 -14.45 -3.41 16.62
N ALA A 70 -14.01 -3.92 15.47
CA ALA A 70 -14.46 -3.41 14.16
C ALA A 70 -15.94 -3.70 13.90
N GLU A 71 -16.42 -4.89 14.25
CA GLU A 71 -17.83 -5.26 14.20
C GLU A 71 -18.67 -4.36 15.11
N ALA A 72 -18.20 -4.09 16.34
CA ALA A 72 -18.88 -3.20 17.28
C ALA A 72 -19.06 -1.77 16.73
N ARG A 73 -18.02 -1.21 16.08
CA ARG A 73 -18.07 0.13 15.46
C ARG A 73 -19.11 0.24 14.34
N LEU A 74 -19.46 -0.88 13.71
CA LEU A 74 -20.44 -0.95 12.64
C LEU A 74 -21.81 -1.45 13.13
N HIS A 75 -22.01 -1.49 14.46
CA HIS A 75 -23.25 -1.95 15.10
C HIS A 75 -23.65 -3.39 14.70
N LEU A 76 -22.65 -4.24 14.43
CA LEU A 76 -22.87 -5.66 14.19
C LEU A 76 -22.83 -6.46 15.50
N PRO A 77 -23.52 -7.62 15.56
CA PRO A 77 -23.48 -8.47 16.74
C PRO A 77 -22.06 -9.06 16.93
N THR A 78 -21.51 -8.89 18.12
CA THR A 78 -20.10 -9.19 18.48
C THR A 78 -19.90 -10.48 19.27
N SER A 79 -20.97 -11.19 19.64
CA SER A 79 -20.86 -12.43 20.41
C SER A 79 -20.33 -13.57 19.54
N ALA A 80 -19.45 -14.39 20.12
CA ALA A 80 -18.86 -15.58 19.48
C ALA A 80 -19.93 -16.62 19.07
N ASP A 81 -21.07 -16.64 19.77
CA ASP A 81 -22.16 -17.59 19.53
C ASP A 81 -23.09 -17.18 18.38
N VAL A 82 -22.87 -16.01 17.79
CA VAL A 82 -23.72 -15.49 16.72
C VAL A 82 -23.26 -16.06 15.38
N THR A 83 -24.22 -16.58 14.61
CA THR A 83 -24.00 -17.07 13.25
C THR A 83 -23.33 -16.01 12.36
N TRP A 84 -22.37 -16.42 11.54
CA TRP A 84 -21.74 -15.55 10.55
C TRP A 84 -22.74 -15.08 9.49
N THR A 85 -23.09 -13.79 9.54
CA THR A 85 -23.92 -13.13 8.53
C THR A 85 -23.04 -12.59 7.38
N PRO A 86 -23.61 -12.34 6.19
CA PRO A 86 -22.86 -11.75 5.07
C PRO A 86 -22.17 -10.42 5.41
N ASP A 87 -22.79 -9.62 6.29
CA ASP A 87 -22.22 -8.34 6.73
C ASP A 87 -21.00 -8.55 7.63
N ARG A 88 -21.06 -9.49 8.58
CA ARG A 88 -19.90 -9.87 9.39
C ARG A 88 -18.75 -10.41 8.56
N VAL A 89 -19.05 -11.25 7.58
CA VAL A 89 -18.03 -11.75 6.62
C VAL A 89 -17.42 -10.59 5.82
N THR A 90 -18.20 -9.59 5.45
CA THR A 90 -17.70 -8.39 4.76
C THR A 90 -16.77 -7.57 5.65
N VAL A 91 -17.12 -7.37 6.93
CA VAL A 91 -16.28 -6.66 7.89
C VAL A 91 -14.98 -7.42 8.18
N ALA A 92 -15.06 -8.75 8.33
CA ALA A 92 -13.89 -9.60 8.46
C ALA A 92 -12.97 -9.51 7.23
N ALA A 93 -13.55 -9.49 6.02
CA ALA A 93 -12.79 -9.27 4.80
C ALA A 93 -12.08 -7.92 4.82
N TRP A 94 -12.78 -6.83 5.16
CA TRP A 94 -12.15 -5.51 5.25
C TRP A 94 -11.05 -5.42 6.30
N TYR A 95 -11.21 -6.10 7.44
CA TYR A 95 -10.22 -6.13 8.52
C TYR A 95 -8.94 -6.86 8.09
N PHE A 96 -9.06 -8.00 7.41
CA PHE A 96 -7.92 -8.83 7.03
C PHE A 96 -7.32 -8.54 5.64
N ASP A 97 -7.97 -7.72 4.81
CA ASP A 97 -7.54 -7.42 3.44
C ASP A 97 -6.43 -6.34 3.43
N PRO A 98 -5.15 -6.70 3.23
CA PRO A 98 -4.05 -5.74 3.23
C PRO A 98 -4.14 -4.75 2.07
N THR A 99 -4.90 -5.09 1.01
CA THR A 99 -5.03 -4.22 -0.17
C THR A 99 -5.80 -2.94 0.16
N LEU A 100 -6.65 -2.94 1.19
CA LEU A 100 -7.35 -1.75 1.65
C LEU A 100 -6.41 -0.78 2.38
N ALA A 101 -5.49 -1.30 3.20
CA ALA A 101 -4.46 -0.48 3.84
C ALA A 101 -3.56 0.15 2.77
N GLN A 102 -3.08 -0.64 1.81
CA GLN A 102 -2.27 -0.15 0.70
C GLN A 102 -2.99 0.93 -0.13
N ALA A 103 -4.30 0.75 -0.40
CA ALA A 103 -5.06 1.74 -1.15
C ALA A 103 -5.24 3.05 -0.37
N ARG A 104 -5.42 2.98 0.96
CA ARG A 104 -5.46 4.16 1.84
C ARG A 104 -4.12 4.89 1.85
N ASP A 105 -3.02 4.16 2.01
CA ASP A 105 -1.67 4.73 2.02
C ASP A 105 -1.34 5.40 0.67
N THR A 106 -1.80 4.81 -0.43
CA THR A 106 -1.66 5.40 -1.76
C THR A 106 -2.43 6.71 -1.90
N ALA A 107 -3.64 6.79 -1.34
CA ALA A 107 -4.42 8.03 -1.32
C ALA A 107 -3.75 9.11 -0.46
N GLN A 108 -3.25 8.76 0.73
CA GLN A 108 -2.50 9.69 1.59
C GLN A 108 -1.21 10.19 0.92
N ARG A 109 -0.49 9.29 0.23
CA ARG A 109 0.70 9.67 -0.53
C ARG A 109 0.35 10.64 -1.66
N ALA A 110 -0.73 10.39 -2.41
CA ALA A 110 -1.16 11.31 -3.46
C ALA A 110 -1.53 12.70 -2.93
N GLU A 111 -2.15 12.78 -1.75
CA GLU A 111 -2.43 14.06 -1.07
C GLU A 111 -1.14 14.79 -0.66
N ALA A 112 -0.15 14.06 -0.13
CA ALA A 112 1.16 14.61 0.19
C ALA A 112 1.90 15.09 -1.08
N ASP A 113 1.85 14.32 -2.16
CA ASP A 113 2.44 14.67 -3.45
C ASP A 113 1.77 15.91 -4.05
N ALA A 114 0.46 16.08 -3.88
CA ALA A 114 -0.25 17.30 -4.29
C ALA A 114 0.16 18.52 -3.46
N ALA A 115 0.37 18.37 -2.15
CA ALA A 115 0.92 19.44 -1.32
C ALA A 115 2.35 19.82 -1.75
N LEU A 116 3.18 18.85 -2.13
CA LEU A 116 4.52 19.09 -2.68
C LEU A 116 4.47 19.76 -4.06
N ALA A 117 3.56 19.35 -4.94
CA ALA A 117 3.39 19.94 -6.28
C ALA A 117 2.93 21.41 -6.23
N ALA A 118 2.26 21.81 -5.14
CA ALA A 118 1.88 23.20 -4.90
C ALA A 118 3.05 24.07 -4.43
N GLN A 119 4.13 23.48 -3.90
CA GLN A 119 5.30 24.23 -3.47
C GLN A 119 6.13 24.71 -4.67
N ARG A 120 6.85 25.82 -4.49
CA ARG A 120 7.87 26.21 -5.46
C ARG A 120 8.94 25.13 -5.51
N ALA A 121 9.46 24.88 -6.72
CA ALA A 121 10.58 23.98 -6.89
C ALA A 121 11.78 24.53 -6.10
N ASN A 122 12.23 23.76 -5.11
CA ASN A 122 13.33 24.16 -4.25
C ASN A 122 14.65 24.15 -5.04
N PRO A 123 15.55 25.12 -4.82
CA PRO A 123 16.87 25.06 -5.40
C PRO A 123 17.64 23.87 -4.81
N THR A 124 18.40 23.17 -5.64
CA THR A 124 19.21 22.02 -5.21
C THR A 124 20.67 22.45 -5.09
N LEU A 125 21.24 22.35 -3.89
CA LEU A 125 22.68 22.47 -3.68
C LEU A 125 23.30 21.07 -3.78
N GLN A 126 24.18 20.88 -4.75
CA GLN A 126 24.95 19.67 -4.91
C GLN A 126 26.41 19.94 -4.54
N LEU A 127 26.93 19.15 -3.60
CA LEU A 127 28.33 19.17 -3.20
C LEU A 127 29.01 17.92 -3.75
N SER A 128 30.08 18.11 -4.50
CA SER A 128 30.85 17.07 -5.17
C SER A 128 32.31 17.12 -4.70
N PRO A 129 32.65 16.50 -3.56
CA PRO A 129 34.04 16.36 -3.14
C PRO A 129 34.75 15.36 -4.04
N GLU A 130 35.83 15.78 -4.68
CA GLU A 130 36.68 14.98 -5.56
C GLU A 130 38.12 14.96 -5.05
N LYS A 131 38.76 13.79 -5.17
CA LYS A 131 40.18 13.65 -4.87
C LYS A 131 40.98 13.68 -6.16
N ALA A 132 41.78 14.72 -6.36
CA ALA A 132 42.72 14.81 -7.46
C ALA A 132 43.92 13.88 -7.19
N ILE A 133 44.07 12.83 -7.98
CA ILE A 133 45.25 11.95 -7.98
C ILE A 133 46.09 12.34 -9.19
N SER A 134 46.92 13.36 -9.05
CA SER A 134 47.97 13.72 -10.01
C SER A 134 49.33 13.30 -9.43
N GLY A 135 50.21 12.74 -10.27
CA GLY A 135 51.57 12.31 -9.86
C GLY A 135 52.54 13.45 -9.53
N LEU A 136 52.03 14.67 -9.36
CA LEU A 136 52.75 15.85 -8.90
C LEU A 136 52.33 16.11 -7.46
N ASP A 137 53.29 16.39 -6.58
CA ASP A 137 53.07 16.56 -5.15
C ASP A 137 52.25 17.85 -4.89
N VAL A 138 50.92 17.73 -4.86
CA VAL A 138 50.00 18.85 -4.58
C VAL A 138 49.67 18.83 -3.08
N ALA A 139 49.95 19.94 -2.40
CA ALA A 139 49.78 20.12 -0.95
C ALA A 139 48.35 19.85 -0.41
N SER A 140 47.32 19.81 -1.28
CA SER A 140 45.97 19.37 -0.93
C SER A 140 45.36 18.59 -2.11
N PRO A 141 45.17 17.27 -2.00
CA PRO A 141 44.63 16.43 -3.07
C PRO A 141 43.10 16.45 -3.15
N TRP A 142 42.40 17.30 -2.38
CA TRP A 142 40.94 17.36 -2.35
C TRP A 142 40.42 18.68 -2.92
N THR A 143 39.45 18.57 -3.83
CA THR A 143 38.67 19.67 -4.40
C THR A 143 37.21 19.46 -4.03
N ILE A 144 36.49 20.50 -3.63
CA ILE A 144 35.04 20.42 -3.40
C ILE A 144 34.34 21.28 -4.45
N GLY A 145 33.66 20.63 -5.38
CA GLY A 145 32.72 21.30 -6.27
C GLY A 145 31.43 21.62 -5.53
N ALA A 146 30.88 22.82 -5.71
CA ALA A 146 29.54 23.17 -5.27
C ALA A 146 28.76 23.73 -6.44
N SER A 147 27.61 23.15 -6.75
CA SER A 147 26.69 23.64 -7.78
C SER A 147 25.32 23.90 -7.19
N LEU A 148 24.75 25.06 -7.54
CA LEU A 148 23.39 25.44 -7.15
C LEU A 148 22.51 25.38 -8.39
N LEU A 149 21.56 24.45 -8.40
CA LEU A 149 20.61 24.29 -9.49
C LEU A 149 19.31 25.02 -9.13
N LEU A 150 19.03 26.13 -9.82
CA LEU A 150 17.78 26.87 -9.67
C LEU A 150 16.80 26.45 -10.76
N PRO A 151 15.69 25.76 -10.41
CA PRO A 151 14.68 25.42 -11.39
C PRO A 151 13.91 26.67 -11.82
N LEU A 152 14.02 27.02 -13.11
CA LEU A 152 13.21 28.04 -13.75
C LEU A 152 11.97 27.38 -14.35
N LEU A 153 10.79 27.82 -13.91
CA LEU A 153 9.51 27.32 -14.42
C LEU A 153 9.02 28.19 -15.57
N HIS A 154 8.49 27.56 -16.61
CA HIS A 154 7.82 28.29 -17.68
C HIS A 154 6.47 28.83 -17.20
N PRO A 155 5.96 29.92 -17.81
CA PRO A 155 4.60 30.40 -17.53
C PRO A 155 3.57 29.28 -17.69
N GLY A 156 2.66 29.13 -16.73
CA GLY A 156 1.62 28.09 -16.73
C GLY A 156 2.06 26.71 -16.23
N GLU A 157 3.37 26.41 -16.19
CA GLU A 157 3.87 25.09 -15.77
C GLU A 157 3.47 24.75 -14.33
N SER A 158 3.51 25.73 -13.42
CA SER A 158 3.07 25.54 -12.03
C SER A 158 1.58 25.27 -11.90
N ALA A 159 0.74 25.82 -12.78
CA ALA A 159 -0.69 25.54 -12.78
C ALA A 159 -0.95 24.11 -13.26
N ALA A 160 -0.33 23.72 -14.39
CA ALA A 160 -0.45 22.37 -14.92
C ALA A 160 0.01 21.30 -13.92
N ARG A 161 1.10 21.53 -13.18
CA ARG A 161 1.56 20.62 -12.11
C ARG A 161 0.51 20.43 -11.00
N ARG A 162 -0.18 21.50 -10.58
CA ARG A 162 -1.25 21.43 -9.59
C ARG A 162 -2.47 20.67 -10.12
N ASP A 163 -2.86 20.92 -11.36
CA ASP A 163 -4.01 20.26 -11.98
C ASP A 163 -3.77 18.74 -12.12
N ILE A 164 -2.57 18.35 -12.56
CA ILE A 164 -2.15 16.94 -12.63
C ILE A 164 -2.18 16.29 -11.24
N ALA A 165 -1.62 16.96 -10.23
CA ALA A 165 -1.59 16.42 -8.87
C ALA A 165 -3.00 16.32 -8.24
N ALA A 166 -3.88 17.27 -8.52
CA ALA A 166 -5.28 17.22 -8.11
C ALA A 166 -6.00 16.02 -8.75
N ALA A 167 -5.83 15.81 -10.06
CA ALA A 167 -6.41 14.67 -10.76
C ALA A 167 -5.87 13.33 -10.23
N HIS A 168 -4.58 13.23 -9.91
CA HIS A 168 -4.01 12.03 -9.28
C HIS A 168 -4.55 11.78 -7.87
N THR A 169 -4.78 12.84 -7.09
CA THR A 169 -5.39 12.74 -5.77
C THR A 169 -6.81 12.21 -5.85
N GLU A 170 -7.63 12.76 -6.75
CA GLU A 170 -8.99 12.29 -7.01
C GLU A 170 -9.00 10.83 -7.45
N GLN A 171 -8.16 10.48 -8.42
CA GLN A 171 -7.99 9.10 -8.88
C GLN A 171 -7.59 8.14 -7.75
N ALA A 172 -6.72 8.56 -6.83
CA ALA A 172 -6.29 7.72 -5.72
C ALA A 172 -7.41 7.51 -4.69
N ARG A 173 -8.23 8.53 -4.43
CA ARG A 173 -9.43 8.43 -3.58
C ARG A 173 -10.47 7.48 -4.18
N ASP A 174 -10.73 7.60 -5.48
CA ASP A 174 -11.64 6.70 -6.20
C ASP A 174 -11.15 5.24 -6.16
N ARG A 175 -9.85 5.02 -6.32
CA ARG A 175 -9.24 3.69 -6.19
C ARG A 175 -9.41 3.12 -4.79
N ALA A 176 -9.26 3.94 -3.75
CA ALA A 176 -9.50 3.50 -2.37
C ALA A 176 -10.96 3.11 -2.14
N ALA A 177 -11.92 3.90 -2.62
CA ALA A 177 -13.35 3.56 -2.55
C ALA A 177 -13.67 2.28 -3.33
N LEU A 178 -13.12 2.13 -4.54
CA LEU A 178 -13.29 0.94 -5.37
C LEU A 178 -12.68 -0.31 -4.72
N ALA A 179 -11.56 -0.17 -4.01
CA ALA A 179 -10.94 -1.27 -3.28
C ALA A 179 -11.88 -1.84 -2.20
N VAL A 180 -12.56 -0.97 -1.44
CA VAL A 180 -13.57 -1.38 -0.44
C VAL A 180 -14.71 -2.16 -1.10
N TRP A 181 -15.24 -1.64 -2.22
CA TRP A 181 -16.31 -2.30 -2.96
C TRP A 181 -15.89 -3.66 -3.52
N ARG A 182 -14.69 -3.75 -4.11
CA ARG A 182 -14.11 -5.01 -4.61
C ARG A 182 -13.90 -6.02 -3.49
N SER A 183 -13.41 -5.58 -2.34
CA SER A 183 -13.22 -6.45 -1.17
C SER A 183 -14.54 -7.08 -0.72
N ARG A 184 -15.61 -6.26 -0.63
CA ARG A 184 -16.97 -6.76 -0.35
C ARG A 184 -17.45 -7.75 -1.41
N ALA A 185 -17.32 -7.41 -2.69
CA ALA A 185 -17.79 -8.28 -3.78
C ALA A 185 -17.09 -9.65 -3.74
N ARG A 186 -15.77 -9.68 -3.52
CA ARG A 186 -15.00 -10.92 -3.34
C ARG A 186 -15.50 -11.73 -2.14
N ALA A 187 -15.72 -11.08 -0.99
CA ALA A 187 -16.17 -11.73 0.23
C ALA A 187 -17.55 -12.40 0.05
N VAL A 188 -18.50 -11.69 -0.56
CA VAL A 188 -19.86 -12.21 -0.80
C VAL A 188 -19.85 -13.34 -1.82
N THR A 189 -19.05 -13.24 -2.90
CA THR A 189 -18.88 -14.32 -3.87
C THR A 189 -18.30 -15.57 -3.22
N ALA A 190 -17.22 -15.43 -2.45
CA ALA A 190 -16.60 -16.54 -1.73
C ALA A 190 -17.56 -17.20 -0.73
N LEU A 191 -18.35 -16.40 0.01
CA LEU A 191 -19.38 -16.92 0.90
C LEU A 191 -20.43 -17.74 0.14
N ARG A 192 -20.90 -17.24 -1.00
CA ARG A 192 -21.86 -17.96 -1.86
C ARG A 192 -21.26 -19.26 -2.36
N GLU A 193 -20.01 -19.26 -2.82
CA GLU A 193 -19.32 -20.47 -3.29
C GLU A 193 -19.24 -21.53 -2.20
N VAL A 194 -18.83 -21.15 -0.98
CA VAL A 194 -18.78 -22.07 0.17
C VAL A 194 -20.16 -22.64 0.51
N LEU A 195 -21.21 -21.80 0.51
CA LEU A 195 -22.56 -22.26 0.79
C LEU A 195 -23.10 -23.22 -0.28
N LEU A 196 -22.81 -22.94 -1.55
CA LEU A 196 -23.20 -23.82 -2.66
C LEU A 196 -22.40 -25.12 -2.64
N ALA A 197 -21.10 -25.08 -2.37
CA ALA A 197 -20.25 -26.26 -2.24
C ALA A 197 -20.75 -27.18 -1.10
N ARG A 198 -21.10 -26.61 0.06
CA ARG A 198 -21.67 -27.38 1.18
C ARG A 198 -23.00 -28.05 0.82
N ARG A 199 -23.87 -27.35 0.08
CA ARG A 199 -25.14 -27.93 -0.41
C ARG A 199 -24.90 -29.03 -1.44
N ALA A 200 -23.99 -28.81 -2.38
CA ALA A 200 -23.61 -29.80 -3.38
C ALA A 200 -23.03 -31.06 -2.71
N GLN A 201 -22.17 -30.89 -1.71
CA GLN A 201 -21.62 -31.99 -0.93
C GLN A 201 -22.71 -32.78 -0.19
N ALA A 202 -23.64 -32.12 0.48
CA ALA A 202 -24.74 -32.80 1.16
C ALA A 202 -25.65 -33.58 0.19
N LEU A 203 -25.89 -33.02 -1.00
CA LEU A 203 -26.63 -33.69 -2.06
C LEU A 203 -25.87 -34.90 -2.61
N ALA A 204 -24.58 -34.75 -2.90
CA ALA A 204 -23.70 -35.84 -3.35
C ALA A 204 -23.68 -36.99 -2.34
N GLN A 205 -23.65 -36.68 -1.04
CA GLN A 205 -23.72 -37.70 0.02
C GLN A 205 -25.04 -38.46 -0.03
N THR A 206 -26.15 -37.74 -0.20
CA THR A 206 -27.49 -38.36 -0.32
C THR A 206 -27.57 -39.26 -1.56
N VAL A 207 -27.02 -38.81 -2.70
CA VAL A 207 -26.98 -39.60 -3.94
C VAL A 207 -26.12 -40.85 -3.77
N ALA A 208 -24.94 -40.75 -3.17
CA ALA A 208 -24.06 -41.90 -2.94
C ALA A 208 -24.73 -42.96 -2.05
N ILE A 209 -25.40 -42.55 -0.97
CA ILE A 209 -26.16 -43.45 -0.09
C ILE A 209 -27.29 -44.14 -0.87
N ALA A 210 -28.03 -43.39 -1.70
CA ALA A 210 -29.11 -43.93 -2.51
C ALA A 210 -28.61 -44.94 -3.54
N GLN A 211 -27.50 -44.66 -4.23
CA GLN A 211 -26.89 -45.56 -5.21
C GLN A 211 -26.36 -46.84 -4.57
N ALA A 212 -25.73 -46.75 -3.39
CA ALA A 212 -25.31 -47.92 -2.63
C ALA A 212 -26.51 -48.80 -2.22
N SER A 213 -27.58 -48.19 -1.72
CA SER A 213 -28.80 -48.90 -1.34
C SER A 213 -29.49 -49.56 -2.55
N TYR A 214 -29.47 -48.89 -3.71
CA TYR A 214 -29.99 -49.43 -4.97
C TYR A 214 -29.18 -50.65 -5.42
N LEU A 215 -27.85 -50.58 -5.39
CA LEU A 215 -26.97 -51.69 -5.71
C LEU A 215 -27.26 -52.91 -4.82
N ASP A 216 -27.41 -52.74 -3.51
CA ASP A 216 -27.77 -53.83 -2.59
C ASP A 216 -29.13 -54.45 -2.92
N GLY A 217 -30.10 -53.63 -3.35
CA GLY A 217 -31.38 -54.09 -3.88
C GLY A 217 -31.21 -54.95 -5.15
N VAL A 218 -30.41 -54.49 -6.11
CA VAL A 218 -30.14 -55.21 -7.37
C VAL A 218 -29.44 -56.54 -7.08
N ARG A 219 -28.40 -56.55 -6.24
CA ARG A 219 -27.66 -57.76 -5.83
C ARG A 219 -28.57 -58.83 -5.25
N ARG A 220 -29.52 -58.46 -4.38
CA ARG A 220 -30.51 -59.39 -3.84
C ARG A 220 -31.42 -59.99 -4.91
N ARG A 221 -31.85 -59.20 -5.90
CA ARG A 221 -32.66 -59.73 -7.01
C ARG A 221 -31.87 -60.65 -7.93
N VAL A 222 -30.60 -60.34 -8.22
CA VAL A 222 -29.72 -61.21 -9.00
C VAL A 222 -29.52 -62.54 -8.27
N ALA A 223 -29.24 -62.51 -6.96
CA ALA A 223 -29.12 -63.72 -6.14
C ALA A 223 -30.39 -64.57 -6.11
N ALA A 224 -31.58 -63.94 -6.20
CA ALA A 224 -32.87 -64.61 -6.31
C ALA A 224 -33.23 -65.04 -7.75
N GLY A 225 -32.36 -64.83 -8.74
CA GLY A 225 -32.61 -65.13 -10.16
C GLY A 225 -33.63 -64.21 -10.85
N ALA A 226 -34.03 -63.11 -10.19
CA ALA A 226 -35.04 -62.16 -10.68
C ALA A 226 -34.45 -60.98 -11.48
N SER A 227 -33.13 -60.96 -11.71
CA SER A 227 -32.44 -59.90 -12.46
C SER A 227 -31.16 -60.43 -13.12
N SER A 228 -30.61 -59.70 -14.09
CA SER A 228 -29.42 -60.09 -14.84
C SER A 228 -28.13 -59.52 -14.23
N ARG A 229 -26.99 -60.16 -14.52
CA ARG A 229 -25.66 -59.70 -14.13
C ARG A 229 -25.30 -58.33 -14.73
N ASP A 230 -25.80 -58.05 -15.93
CA ASP A 230 -25.58 -56.74 -16.58
C ASP A 230 -26.24 -55.60 -15.79
N ALA A 231 -27.41 -55.86 -15.18
CA ALA A 231 -28.07 -54.89 -14.32
C ALA A 231 -27.29 -54.62 -13.02
N GLU A 232 -26.62 -55.63 -12.47
CA GLU A 232 -25.70 -55.47 -11.34
C GLU A 232 -24.50 -54.62 -11.72
N LEU A 233 -23.83 -54.92 -12.84
CA LEU A 233 -22.67 -54.16 -13.29
C LEU A 233 -23.02 -52.68 -13.53
N ALA A 234 -24.18 -52.39 -14.15
CA ALA A 234 -24.64 -51.02 -14.33
C ALA A 234 -24.87 -50.29 -13.00
N ALA A 235 -25.43 -50.96 -11.99
CA ALA A 235 -25.61 -50.41 -10.66
C ALA A 235 -24.27 -50.20 -9.92
N GLU A 236 -23.31 -51.09 -10.11
CA GLU A 236 -21.95 -50.94 -9.56
C GLU A 236 -21.24 -49.72 -10.15
N LEU A 237 -21.27 -49.53 -11.47
CA LEU A 237 -20.70 -48.34 -12.11
C LEU A 237 -21.36 -47.05 -11.60
N ALA A 238 -22.69 -47.03 -11.45
CA ALA A 238 -23.40 -45.87 -10.93
C ALA A 238 -23.02 -45.55 -9.47
N ALA A 239 -22.87 -46.57 -8.63
CA ALA A 239 -22.43 -46.41 -7.24
C ALA A 239 -20.97 -45.93 -7.15
N GLN A 240 -20.08 -46.47 -8.00
CA GLN A 240 -18.69 -46.02 -8.08
C GLN A 240 -18.58 -44.57 -8.56
N GLY A 241 -19.37 -44.17 -9.55
CA GLY A 241 -19.42 -42.77 -10.01
C GLY A 241 -19.86 -41.81 -8.91
N ALA A 242 -20.95 -42.14 -8.21
CA ALA A 242 -21.43 -41.32 -7.09
C ALA A 242 -20.45 -41.26 -5.91
N ALA A 243 -19.66 -42.32 -5.67
CA ALA A 243 -18.60 -42.32 -4.67
C ALA A 243 -17.39 -41.47 -5.10
N ALA A 244 -17.07 -41.45 -6.40
CA ALA A 244 -15.99 -40.62 -6.94
C ALA A 244 -16.33 -39.13 -6.86
N ASP A 245 -17.59 -38.74 -7.07
CA ASP A 245 -18.06 -37.35 -6.95
C ASP A 245 -17.97 -36.79 -5.51
N LEU A 246 -17.71 -37.65 -4.51
CA LEU A 246 -17.50 -37.27 -3.11
C LEU A 246 -16.03 -37.08 -2.71
N ALA A 247 -15.10 -37.66 -3.48
CA ALA A 247 -13.67 -37.72 -3.15
C ALA A 247 -12.92 -36.46 -3.59
#